data_AF-A0A1A7WWW8-F1
#
_entry.id   AF-A0A1A7WWW8-F1
#
_cell.length_a   1.000
_cell.length_b   1.000
_cell.length_c   1.000
_cell.angle_alpha   90.00
_cell.angle_beta   90.00
_cell.angle_gamma   90.00
#
_symmetry.space_group_name_H-M   'P 1'
#
loop_
_entity.id
_entity.type
_entity.pdbx_description
1 polymer ?
#
loop_
_entity_poly.entity_id
_entity_poly.type
_entity_poly.pdbx_seq_one_letter_code
_entity_poly.pdbx_strand_id
1 'polypeptide(L)'
;VTADFLLYTNNIKFTHEEEIEGSITFMDMKISRQKDGTLNVNTHRKPTHTDQYLLWTSEHPSIHKISVIRTLYHRSNMITTEQDRKKEDQHIQKALKTCGYPTWALKKGKQQTTAERKKEPPGGTRKTKDPESKPTITLPYIKGITEKIRTVMKKHNINTPTKPYMTVRKMLVHTKDTIP
;
A
#
# COMPACT_ATOMS: atom_id res chain seq x y z
N VAL A 1 -19.46 -5.85 22.70
CA VAL A 1 -19.06 -7.28 22.79
C VAL A 1 -17.81 -7.31 23.64
N THR A 2 -17.95 -7.62 24.92
CA THR A 2 -16.86 -7.59 25.90
C THR A 2 -15.85 -8.71 25.60
N ALA A 3 -14.57 -8.43 25.84
CA ALA A 3 -13.45 -9.33 25.58
C ALA A 3 -13.58 -10.70 26.28
N ASP A 4 -14.45 -10.78 27.29
CA ASP A 4 -14.72 -11.98 28.08
C ASP A 4 -15.25 -13.17 27.26
N PHE A 5 -15.98 -12.93 26.17
CA PHE A 5 -16.55 -14.02 25.35
C PHE A 5 -15.48 -14.82 24.59
N LEU A 6 -14.31 -14.21 24.30
CA LEU A 6 -13.24 -14.86 23.54
C LEU A 6 -12.25 -15.64 24.43
N LEU A 7 -12.18 -15.30 25.72
CA LEU A 7 -11.32 -15.98 26.70
C LEU A 7 -11.80 -17.40 27.04
N TYR A 8 -13.10 -17.69 26.91
CA TYR A 8 -13.68 -18.99 27.27
C TYR A 8 -13.20 -20.16 26.40
N THR A 9 -12.66 -19.89 25.21
CA THR A 9 -12.32 -20.96 24.26
C THR A 9 -10.91 -21.51 24.37
N ASN A 10 -10.00 -20.93 25.18
CA ASN A 10 -8.57 -21.29 25.29
C ASN A 10 -7.78 -21.42 23.95
N ASN A 11 -8.44 -21.15 22.82
CA ASN A 11 -7.92 -21.29 21.45
C ASN A 11 -7.40 -19.97 20.88
N ILE A 12 -7.69 -18.85 21.56
CA ILE A 12 -7.27 -17.50 21.16
C ILE A 12 -6.36 -16.95 22.25
N LYS A 13 -5.10 -16.70 21.89
CA LYS A 13 -4.13 -16.00 22.74
C LYS A 13 -4.00 -14.58 22.22
N PHE A 14 -4.34 -13.60 23.06
CA PHE A 14 -4.06 -12.20 22.76
C PHE A 14 -2.58 -11.91 23.01
N THR A 15 -1.99 -11.12 22.13
CA THR A 15 -0.66 -10.56 22.29
C THR A 15 -0.79 -9.06 22.45
N HIS A 16 -0.14 -8.48 23.46
CA HIS A 16 0.03 -7.03 23.59
C HIS A 16 1.50 -6.67 23.40
N GLU A 17 1.74 -5.47 22.90
CA GLU A 17 3.08 -4.89 22.78
C GLU A 17 3.28 -3.91 23.94
N GLU A 18 4.41 -4.01 24.64
CA GLU A 18 4.75 -3.11 25.73
C GLU A 18 5.71 -2.01 25.25
N GLU A 19 5.60 -0.83 25.85
CA GLU A 19 6.54 0.26 25.62
C GLU A 19 7.87 -0.05 26.31
N ILE A 20 8.96 0.00 25.55
CA ILE A 20 10.32 -0.24 26.03
C ILE A 20 11.13 1.04 25.78
N GLU A 21 11.77 1.57 26.82
CA GLU A 21 12.60 2.79 26.75
C GLU A 21 11.87 4.00 26.15
N GLY A 22 10.58 4.17 26.49
CA GLY A 22 9.78 5.28 25.98
C GLY A 22 9.37 5.13 24.51
N SER A 23 9.53 3.94 23.93
CA SER A 23 9.18 3.67 22.52
C SER A 23 8.39 2.38 22.38
N ILE A 24 7.44 2.41 21.44
CA ILE A 24 6.67 1.24 21.01
C ILE A 24 6.67 1.20 19.48
N THR A 25 6.79 -0.01 18.93
CA THR A 25 6.59 -0.22 17.50
C THR A 25 5.16 -0.65 17.28
N PHE A 26 4.45 -0.02 16.36
CA PHE A 26 3.13 -0.46 15.95
C PHE A 26 3.09 -0.56 14.43
N MET A 27 2.81 -1.76 13.92
CA MET A 27 2.86 -2.09 12.50
C MET A 27 4.20 -1.70 11.87
N ASP A 28 4.20 -0.59 11.13
CA ASP A 28 5.19 -0.10 10.21
C ASP A 28 5.86 1.19 10.72
N MET A 29 5.57 1.55 11.98
CA MET A 29 5.91 2.80 12.62
C MET A 29 6.55 2.54 13.98
N LYS A 30 7.57 3.33 14.32
CA LYS A 30 8.17 3.42 15.65
C LYS A 30 7.70 4.72 16.26
N ILE A 31 6.96 4.64 17.35
CA ILE A 31 6.46 5.79 18.10
C ILE A 31 7.34 5.91 19.34
N SER A 32 7.86 7.10 19.60
CA SER A 32 8.73 7.37 20.74
C SER A 32 8.32 8.67 21.44
N ARG A 33 8.31 8.64 22.76
CA ARG A 33 7.97 9.78 23.60
C ARG A 33 9.22 10.60 23.85
N GLN A 34 9.15 11.90 23.54
CA GLN A 34 10.22 12.85 23.79
C GLN A 34 10.14 13.38 25.21
N LYS A 35 11.23 14.01 25.68
CA LYS A 35 11.32 14.58 27.05
C LYS A 35 10.29 15.69 27.32
N ASP A 36 9.89 16.40 26.27
CA ASP A 36 8.86 17.45 26.31
C ASP A 36 7.42 16.89 26.24
N GLY A 37 7.26 15.57 26.23
CA GLY A 37 5.97 14.89 26.12
C GLY A 37 5.45 14.74 24.69
N THR A 38 6.15 15.28 23.68
CA THR A 38 5.74 15.13 22.27
C THR A 38 6.03 13.72 21.75
N LEU A 39 5.29 13.31 20.71
CA LEU A 39 5.52 12.03 20.03
C LEU A 39 6.37 12.23 18.79
N ASN A 40 7.50 11.53 18.74
CA ASN A 40 8.29 11.34 17.53
C ASN A 40 7.90 10.03 16.88
N VAL A 41 7.48 10.13 15.62
CA VAL A 41 7.06 9.01 14.79
C VAL A 41 8.09 8.82 13.68
N ASN A 42 8.68 7.62 13.63
CA ASN A 42 9.60 7.19 12.58
C ASN A 42 9.09 5.91 11.90
N THR A 43 9.65 5.58 10.73
CA THR A 43 9.37 4.30 10.07
C THR A 43 10.05 3.15 10.82
N HIS A 44 9.30 2.10 11.15
CA HIS A 44 9.87 0.85 11.66
C HIS A 44 9.97 -0.18 10.55
N ARG A 45 11.12 -0.87 10.48
CA ARG A 45 11.35 -2.03 9.59
C ARG A 45 11.76 -3.20 10.46
N LYS A 46 11.08 -4.33 10.31
CA LYS A 46 11.47 -5.58 11.01
C LYS A 46 12.86 -6.03 10.54
N PRO A 47 13.61 -6.80 11.36
CA PRO A 47 14.92 -7.33 10.96
C PRO A 47 14.90 -8.16 9.66
N THR A 48 13.75 -8.74 9.33
CA THR A 48 13.54 -9.53 8.10
C THR A 48 13.11 -8.67 6.89
N HIS A 49 13.04 -7.35 7.01
CA HIS A 49 12.66 -6.47 5.90
C HIS A 49 13.78 -6.40 4.86
N THR A 50 13.49 -6.83 3.63
CA THR A 50 14.49 -6.93 2.54
C THR A 50 14.47 -5.76 1.57
N ASP A 51 13.60 -4.77 1.77
CA ASP A 51 13.32 -3.70 0.79
C ASP A 51 12.88 -4.23 -0.60
N GLN A 52 12.41 -5.48 -0.66
CA GLN A 52 11.93 -6.09 -1.89
C GLN A 52 10.47 -5.70 -2.14
N TYR A 53 10.29 -4.70 -3.01
CA TYR A 53 8.99 -4.29 -3.50
C TYR A 53 8.65 -4.94 -4.84
N LEU A 54 7.47 -4.62 -5.37
CA LEU A 54 7.06 -5.06 -6.71
C LEU A 54 8.10 -4.64 -7.75
N LEU A 55 8.72 -5.62 -8.41
CA LEU A 55 9.72 -5.33 -9.43
C LEU A 55 9.13 -4.54 -10.60
N TRP A 56 9.87 -3.57 -11.11
CA TRP A 56 9.42 -2.78 -12.26
C TRP A 56 9.18 -3.62 -13.52
N THR A 57 9.92 -4.71 -13.68
CA THR A 57 9.80 -5.67 -14.78
C THR A 57 8.63 -6.63 -14.63
N SER A 58 8.02 -6.72 -13.45
CA SER A 58 6.89 -7.62 -13.20
C SER A 58 5.70 -7.31 -14.10
N GLU A 59 4.91 -8.33 -14.43
CA GLU A 59 3.75 -8.25 -15.31
C GLU A 59 2.53 -7.63 -14.58
N HIS A 60 2.68 -6.36 -14.21
CA HIS A 60 1.66 -5.57 -13.50
C HIS A 60 1.44 -4.21 -14.16
N PRO A 61 0.20 -3.68 -14.15
CA PRO A 61 -0.10 -2.34 -14.62
C PRO A 61 0.82 -1.29 -14.00
N SER A 62 1.27 -0.34 -14.81
CA SER A 62 2.12 0.77 -14.35
C SER A 62 1.49 1.56 -13.19
N ILE A 63 0.16 1.66 -13.16
CA ILE A 63 -0.56 2.33 -12.06
C ILE A 63 -0.38 1.62 -10.71
N HIS A 64 -0.34 0.28 -10.68
CA HIS A 64 -0.09 -0.47 -9.44
C HIS A 64 1.36 -0.27 -8.98
N LYS A 65 2.32 -0.30 -9.90
CA LYS A 65 3.73 -0.03 -9.60
C LYS A 65 3.92 1.39 -9.04
N ILE A 66 3.29 2.39 -9.63
CA ILE A 66 3.30 3.78 -9.12
C ILE A 66 2.62 3.87 -7.75
N SER A 67 1.58 3.08 -7.50
CA SER A 67 0.92 3.02 -6.19
C SER A 67 1.87 2.60 -5.07
N VAL A 68 2.80 1.67 -5.33
CA VAL A 68 3.83 1.29 -4.35
C VAL A 68 4.65 2.52 -3.92
N ILE A 69 5.09 3.33 -4.89
CA ILE A 69 5.82 4.57 -4.64
C ILE A 69 4.98 5.51 -3.77
N ARG A 70 3.71 5.70 -4.13
CA ARG A 70 2.80 6.58 -3.40
C ARG A 70 2.61 6.15 -1.95
N THR A 71 2.41 4.85 -1.71
CA THR A 71 2.24 4.29 -0.36
C THR A 71 3.49 4.51 0.51
N LEU A 72 4.68 4.29 -0.04
CA LEU A 72 5.94 4.51 0.69
C LEU A 72 6.14 5.99 1.04
N TYR A 73 5.93 6.90 0.08
CA TYR A 73 6.02 8.32 0.36
C TYR A 73 4.90 8.84 1.27
N HIS A 74 3.71 8.23 1.24
CA HIS A 74 2.64 8.55 2.17
C HIS A 74 3.05 8.22 3.62
N ARG A 75 3.74 7.08 3.83
CA ARG A 75 4.30 6.73 5.14
C ARG A 75 5.45 7.63 5.57
N SER A 76 6.42 7.90 4.69
CA SER A 76 7.51 8.85 4.96
C SER A 76 6.99 10.22 5.42
N ASN A 77 5.89 10.64 4.80
CA ASN A 77 5.19 11.87 5.12
C ASN A 77 4.57 11.92 6.53
N MET A 78 4.33 10.78 7.18
CA MET A 78 3.87 10.70 8.57
C MET A 78 5.00 10.88 9.59
N ILE A 79 6.26 10.87 9.14
CA ILE A 79 7.42 11.09 10.02
C ILE A 79 7.41 12.53 10.55
N THR A 80 7.53 12.65 11.88
CA THR A 80 7.44 13.94 12.58
C THR A 80 8.61 14.85 12.21
N THR A 81 9.83 14.32 12.27
CA THR A 81 11.07 15.11 12.13
C THR A 81 11.53 15.20 10.67
N GLU A 82 11.83 16.42 10.20
CA GLU A 82 12.32 16.66 8.82
C GLU A 82 13.60 15.90 8.48
N GLN A 83 14.53 15.82 9.43
CA GLN A 83 15.79 15.11 9.23
C GLN A 83 15.55 13.61 8.98
N ASP A 84 14.70 12.98 9.78
CA ASP A 84 14.37 11.57 9.65
C ASP A 84 13.51 11.30 8.41
N ARG A 85 12.61 12.22 8.05
CA ARG A 85 11.86 12.16 6.80
C ARG A 85 12.78 12.21 5.58
N LYS A 86 13.82 13.04 5.58
CA LYS A 86 14.81 13.09 4.50
C LYS A 86 15.61 11.78 4.39
N LYS A 87 16.01 11.19 5.51
CA LYS A 87 16.69 9.89 5.53
C LYS A 87 15.77 8.80 4.98
N GLU A 88 14.51 8.81 5.38
CA GLU A 88 13.50 7.86 4.89
C GLU A 88 13.26 8.02 3.39
N ASP A 89 13.12 9.25 2.89
CA ASP A 89 12.99 9.53 1.47
C ASP A 89 14.19 9.01 0.66
N GLN A 90 15.41 9.14 1.18
CA GLN A 90 16.62 8.59 0.56
C GLN A 90 16.60 7.06 0.56
N HIS A 91 16.19 6.44 1.66
CA HIS A 91 16.03 4.99 1.78
C HIS A 91 15.02 4.46 0.76
N ILE A 92 13.82 5.05 0.69
CA ILE A 92 12.78 4.70 -0.29
C ILE A 92 13.31 4.80 -1.72
N GLN A 93 14.04 5.87 -2.06
CA GLN A 93 14.63 6.01 -3.38
C GLN A 93 15.65 4.92 -3.69
N LYS A 94 16.51 4.57 -2.73
CA LYS A 94 17.50 3.51 -2.89
C LYS A 94 16.82 2.16 -3.12
N ALA A 95 15.87 1.80 -2.26
CA ALA A 95 15.13 0.55 -2.35
C ALA A 95 14.37 0.40 -3.68
N LEU A 96 13.65 1.44 -4.11
CA LEU A 96 12.91 1.41 -5.37
C LEU A 96 13.83 1.37 -6.60
N LYS A 97 15.00 2.02 -6.56
CA LYS A 97 16.01 1.90 -7.62
C LYS A 97 16.53 0.46 -7.72
N THR A 98 16.80 -0.20 -6.60
CA THR A 98 17.16 -1.63 -6.57
C THR A 98 16.05 -2.51 -7.16
N CYS A 99 14.78 -2.16 -6.96
CA CYS A 99 13.63 -2.82 -7.58
C CYS A 99 13.43 -2.47 -9.08
N GLY A 100 14.34 -1.71 -9.69
CA GLY A 100 14.35 -1.38 -11.12
C GLY A 100 13.44 -0.22 -11.51
N TYR A 101 12.94 0.58 -10.57
CA TYR A 101 12.05 1.69 -10.88
C TYR A 101 12.77 2.82 -11.62
N PRO A 102 12.24 3.30 -12.76
CA PRO A 102 12.84 4.40 -13.50
C PRO A 102 12.63 5.74 -12.77
N THR A 103 13.56 6.66 -12.96
CA THR A 103 13.58 7.96 -12.28
C THR A 103 12.31 8.79 -12.52
N TRP A 104 11.75 8.74 -13.73
CA TRP A 104 10.50 9.43 -14.05
C TRP A 104 9.31 8.90 -13.23
N ALA A 105 9.27 7.60 -12.94
CA ALA A 105 8.19 7.00 -12.16
C ALA A 105 8.31 7.41 -10.69
N LEU A 106 9.53 7.45 -10.15
CA LEU A 106 9.81 7.96 -8.80
C LEU A 106 9.34 9.40 -8.64
N LYS A 107 9.72 10.28 -9.58
CA LYS A 107 9.30 11.69 -9.59
C LYS A 107 7.77 11.82 -9.64
N LYS A 108 7.13 11.09 -10.57
CA LYS A 108 5.68 11.09 -10.73
C LYS A 108 4.95 10.62 -9.48
N GLY A 109 5.39 9.49 -8.89
CA GLY A 109 4.79 8.94 -7.67
C GLY A 109 4.90 9.91 -6.50
N LYS A 110 6.10 10.48 -6.28
CA LYS A 110 6.34 11.48 -5.22
C LYS A 110 5.47 12.73 -5.39
N GLN A 111 5.40 13.28 -6.60
CA GLN A 111 4.57 14.45 -6.92
C GLN A 111 3.09 14.20 -6.66
N GLN A 112 2.58 13.02 -7.03
CA GLN A 112 1.18 12.64 -6.79
C GLN A 112 0.85 12.61 -5.29
N THR A 113 1.75 12.09 -4.45
CA THR A 113 1.56 12.09 -2.99
C THR A 113 1.52 13.52 -2.43
N THR A 114 2.34 14.44 -2.93
CA THR A 114 2.31 15.85 -2.49
C THR A 114 1.06 16.59 -2.98
N ALA A 115 0.59 16.31 -4.19
CA ALA A 115 -0.62 16.91 -4.73
C ALA A 115 -1.89 16.44 -3.98
N GLU A 116 -1.93 15.17 -3.56
CA GLU A 116 -3.01 14.64 -2.73
C GLU A 116 -3.07 15.30 -1.36
N ARG A 117 -1.93 15.68 -0.78
CA ARG A 117 -1.90 16.50 0.45
C ARG A 117 -2.46 17.91 0.29
N LYS A 118 -2.27 18.53 -0.89
CA LYS A 118 -2.77 19.89 -1.16
C LYS A 118 -4.27 19.92 -1.43
N LYS A 119 -4.86 18.78 -1.80
CA LYS A 119 -6.31 18.62 -1.77
C LYS A 119 -6.66 18.32 -0.32
N GLU A 120 -6.96 19.35 0.47
CA GLU A 120 -7.74 19.15 1.68
C GLU A 120 -8.89 18.18 1.34
N PRO A 121 -9.27 17.24 2.24
CA PRO A 121 -10.52 16.54 2.03
C PRO A 121 -11.56 17.65 1.84
N PRO A 122 -12.32 17.67 0.73
CA PRO A 122 -13.47 18.54 0.71
C PRO A 122 -14.22 18.20 1.99
N GLY A 123 -14.53 19.21 2.81
CA GLY A 123 -15.65 19.13 3.74
C GLY A 123 -16.86 18.77 2.90
N GLY A 124 -16.98 17.50 2.60
CA GLY A 124 -17.66 16.98 1.44
C GLY A 124 -18.86 16.27 2.00
N THR A 125 -19.96 17.01 2.09
CA THR A 125 -21.29 16.43 2.01
C THR A 125 -21.19 15.26 1.03
N ARG A 126 -21.41 14.06 1.57
CA ARG A 126 -21.45 12.81 0.83
C ARG A 126 -22.48 13.04 -0.28
N LYS A 127 -22.03 13.46 -1.46
CA LYS A 127 -22.91 13.61 -2.62
C LYS A 127 -23.32 12.19 -2.97
N THR A 128 -24.45 11.79 -2.42
CA THR A 128 -25.30 10.67 -2.81
C THR A 128 -25.85 10.95 -4.20
N LYS A 129 -24.96 10.99 -5.18
CA LYS A 129 -25.32 10.61 -6.54
C LYS A 129 -24.68 9.25 -6.69
N ASP A 130 -25.48 8.18 -6.57
CA ASP A 130 -25.03 6.87 -7.00
C ASP A 130 -24.51 7.04 -8.43
N PRO A 131 -23.20 6.91 -8.67
CA PRO A 131 -22.70 6.98 -10.03
C PRO A 131 -23.37 5.83 -10.78
N GLU A 132 -24.11 6.19 -11.84
CA GLU A 132 -24.74 5.25 -12.75
C GLU A 132 -23.78 4.07 -13.02
N SER A 133 -24.26 2.84 -12.75
CA SER A 133 -23.41 1.65 -12.72
C SER A 133 -22.78 1.44 -14.08
N LYS A 134 -21.46 1.68 -14.18
CA LYS A 134 -20.73 1.51 -15.44
C LYS A 134 -20.64 0.02 -15.76
N PRO A 135 -20.97 -0.41 -16.99
CA PRO A 135 -20.73 -1.78 -17.42
C PRO A 135 -19.24 -2.11 -17.20
N THR A 136 -18.97 -3.27 -16.58
CA THR A 136 -17.63 -3.63 -16.12
C THR A 136 -17.18 -4.95 -16.75
N ILE A 137 -16.01 -4.94 -17.40
CA ILE A 137 -15.40 -6.13 -18.01
C ILE A 137 -14.02 -6.34 -17.39
N THR A 138 -13.79 -7.47 -16.73
CA THR A 138 -12.50 -7.77 -16.10
C THR A 138 -11.57 -8.47 -17.08
N LEU A 139 -10.39 -7.91 -17.30
CA LEU A 139 -9.39 -8.44 -18.23
C LEU A 139 -8.18 -9.01 -17.50
N PRO A 140 -7.54 -10.08 -18.02
CA PRO A 140 -6.19 -10.40 -17.60
C PRO A 140 -5.24 -9.25 -17.97
N TYR A 141 -4.28 -8.94 -17.11
CA TYR A 141 -3.23 -7.99 -17.46
C TYR A 141 -2.19 -8.65 -18.36
N ILE A 142 -2.05 -8.12 -19.57
CA ILE A 142 -1.04 -8.46 -20.56
C ILE A 142 -0.50 -7.13 -21.09
N LYS A 143 0.75 -6.83 -20.76
CA LYS A 143 1.43 -5.58 -21.07
C LYS A 143 1.37 -5.29 -22.56
N GLY A 144 0.91 -4.08 -22.88
CA GLY A 144 0.78 -3.57 -24.24
C GLY A 144 -0.53 -3.92 -24.93
N ILE A 145 -1.20 -5.01 -24.53
CA ILE A 145 -2.50 -5.42 -25.08
C ILE A 145 -3.63 -4.84 -24.22
N THR A 146 -3.59 -5.13 -22.92
CA THR A 146 -4.67 -4.78 -22.01
C THR A 146 -4.82 -3.26 -21.87
N GLU A 147 -3.73 -2.49 -21.96
CA GLU A 147 -3.78 -1.02 -21.98
C GLU A 147 -4.50 -0.47 -23.22
N LYS A 148 -4.26 -1.07 -24.39
CA LYS A 148 -4.92 -0.69 -25.65
C LYS A 148 -6.43 -0.99 -25.55
N ILE A 149 -6.80 -2.18 -25.10
CA ILE A 149 -8.20 -2.57 -24.90
C ILE A 149 -8.87 -1.64 -23.89
N ARG A 150 -8.24 -1.40 -22.72
CA ARG A 150 -8.74 -0.46 -21.70
C ARG A 150 -8.97 0.93 -22.28
N THR A 151 -8.09 1.39 -23.16
CA THR A 151 -8.20 2.71 -23.79
C THR A 151 -9.41 2.80 -24.71
N VAL A 152 -9.68 1.75 -25.51
CA VAL A 152 -10.88 1.67 -26.36
C VAL A 152 -12.14 1.58 -25.50
N MET A 153 -12.18 0.67 -24.53
CA MET A 153 -13.34 0.48 -23.64
C MET A 153 -13.70 1.73 -22.84
N LYS A 154 -12.69 2.51 -22.41
CA LYS A 154 -12.91 3.80 -21.74
C LYS A 154 -13.67 4.80 -22.61
N LYS A 155 -13.47 4.80 -23.94
CA LYS A 155 -14.22 5.66 -24.87
C LYS A 155 -15.71 5.32 -24.91
N HIS A 156 -16.05 4.05 -24.65
CA HIS A 156 -17.43 3.56 -24.55
C HIS A 156 -17.97 3.58 -23.11
N ASN A 157 -17.32 4.29 -22.18
CA ASN A 157 -17.69 4.37 -20.76
C ASN A 157 -17.76 3.01 -20.04
N ILE A 158 -17.01 2.01 -20.52
CA ILE A 158 -16.92 0.67 -19.90
C ILE A 158 -15.74 0.66 -18.93
N ASN A 159 -16.00 0.22 -17.69
CA ASN A 159 -14.96 0.01 -16.69
C ASN A 159 -14.21 -1.30 -16.96
N THR A 160 -12.87 -1.26 -16.96
CA THR A 160 -12.02 -2.42 -17.30
C THR A 160 -10.95 -2.69 -16.24
N PRO A 161 -11.35 -3.20 -15.06
CA PRO A 161 -10.40 -3.64 -14.04
C PRO A 161 -9.55 -4.80 -14.57
N THR A 162 -8.34 -4.90 -14.05
CA THR A 162 -7.36 -5.89 -14.47
C THR A 162 -7.07 -6.89 -13.37
N LYS A 163 -7.04 -8.18 -13.71
CA LYS A 163 -6.62 -9.26 -12.82
C LYS A 163 -5.33 -9.92 -13.34
N PRO A 164 -4.49 -10.50 -12.47
CA PRO A 164 -3.37 -11.31 -12.91
C PRO A 164 -3.84 -12.50 -13.75
N TYR A 165 -3.12 -12.84 -14.82
CA TYR A 165 -3.42 -14.00 -15.65
C TYR A 165 -3.11 -15.31 -14.91
N MET A 166 -1.86 -15.46 -14.47
CA MET A 166 -1.40 -16.52 -13.55
C MET A 166 -1.26 -15.98 -12.14
N THR A 167 -1.71 -16.77 -11.17
CA THR A 167 -1.46 -16.55 -9.75
C THR A 167 -0.73 -17.76 -9.21
N VAL A 168 0.03 -17.60 -8.12
CA VAL A 168 0.74 -18.72 -7.48
C VAL A 168 -0.22 -19.86 -7.15
N ARG A 169 -1.44 -19.53 -6.68
CA ARG A 169 -2.51 -20.51 -6.44
C ARG A 169 -2.93 -21.32 -7.68
N LYS A 170 -2.86 -20.74 -8.88
CA LYS A 170 -3.15 -21.47 -10.13
C LYS A 170 -1.97 -22.32 -10.60
N MET A 171 -0.75 -21.95 -10.24
CA MET A 171 0.47 -22.68 -10.63
C MET A 171 0.79 -23.83 -9.68
N LEU A 172 0.50 -23.65 -8.39
CA LEU A 172 0.72 -24.65 -7.37
C LEU A 172 -0.51 -25.54 -7.20
N VAL A 173 -0.29 -26.75 -6.69
CA VAL A 173 -1.34 -27.71 -6.36
C VAL A 173 -2.28 -27.17 -5.29
N HIS A 174 -3.54 -27.60 -5.33
CA HIS A 174 -4.47 -27.34 -4.23
C HIS A 174 -4.02 -28.15 -3.02
N THR A 175 -3.40 -27.49 -2.04
CA THR A 175 -2.90 -28.13 -0.81
C THR A 175 -3.98 -28.30 0.26
N LYS A 176 -5.21 -27.85 -0.01
CA LYS A 176 -6.35 -28.05 0.88
C LYS A 176 -7.33 -29.02 0.25
N ASP A 177 -7.76 -30.00 1.03
CA ASP A 177 -8.84 -30.90 0.66
C ASP A 177 -10.12 -30.11 0.41
N THR A 178 -10.88 -30.53 -0.60
CA THR A 178 -12.19 -29.96 -0.89
C THR A 178 -13.13 -30.34 0.25
N ILE A 179 -13.67 -29.36 0.97
CA ILE A 179 -14.70 -29.63 1.99
C ILE A 179 -15.96 -30.11 1.25
N PRO A 180 -16.52 -31.27 1.64
CA PRO A 180 -17.73 -31.82 1.02
C PRO A 180 -18.96 -30.91 1.19
#